data_AF-A0A5C6XD73-F1
#
_entry.id   AF-A0A5C6XD73-F1
#
_cell.length_a   1.000
_cell.length_b   1.000
_cell.length_c   1.000
_cell.angle_alpha   90.00
_cell.angle_beta   90.00
_cell.angle_gamma   90.00
#
_symmetry.space_group_name_H-M   'P 1'
#
loop_
_entity.id
_entity.type
_entity.pdbx_description
1 polymer ?
#
loop_
_entity_poly.entity_id
_entity_poly.type
_entity_poly.pdbx_seq_one_letter_code
_entity_poly.pdbx_strand_id
1 'polypeptide(L)'
;MSSRFLPEAIRGVWFYVPEDFDLERGHERTRQQLAFRIDGSFTRYQIKNDSRRAIETGDYTYDGNFLILRGRNTDTFRVRQKGHWRWDLEGKKKEQRLLRALIDLDAPEELSTSAARDIRILPLRVQIKGRYKGDDTIFEAIYHPAEGDARLVATFFVEEHPGQKRWVGITPLVQGIEPATWERIIEDSFLDLFLGKPDDVGVVTLRLLDSGESRVFNYKVND
;
A
#
# COMPACT_ATOMS: atom_id res chain seq x y z
N MET A 1 -14.24 -7.93 -18.26
CA MET A 1 -13.32 -9.08 -18.13
C MET A 1 -12.81 -9.09 -16.70
N SER A 2 -13.01 -10.18 -15.95
CA SER A 2 -12.49 -10.30 -14.58
C SER A 2 -11.00 -10.65 -14.66
N SER A 3 -10.13 -9.64 -14.63
CA SER A 3 -8.72 -9.86 -14.32
C SER A 3 -8.68 -10.27 -12.86
N ARG A 4 -8.51 -11.56 -12.58
CA ARG A 4 -8.26 -12.05 -11.24
C ARG A 4 -6.90 -11.46 -10.82
N PHE A 5 -6.88 -10.56 -9.84
CA PHE A 5 -5.60 -10.01 -9.38
C PHE A 5 -4.74 -11.14 -8.83
N LEU A 6 -3.42 -10.97 -8.97
CA LEU A 6 -2.46 -11.99 -8.58
C LEU A 6 -2.52 -12.26 -7.07
N PRO A 7 -2.26 -13.49 -6.59
CA PRO A 7 -2.27 -13.82 -5.16
C PRO A 7 -1.44 -12.87 -4.29
N GLU A 8 -0.37 -12.30 -4.83
CA GLU A 8 0.51 -11.35 -4.15
C GLU A 8 -0.16 -9.99 -3.88
N ALA A 9 -1.26 -9.66 -4.56
CA ALA A 9 -1.96 -8.40 -4.38
C ALA A 9 -2.52 -8.22 -2.96
N ILE A 10 -2.71 -9.32 -2.20
CA ILE A 10 -3.12 -9.26 -0.80
C ILE A 10 -1.98 -8.82 0.15
N ARG A 11 -0.71 -8.95 -0.27
CA ARG A 11 0.44 -8.71 0.62
C ARG A 11 0.54 -7.26 1.08
N GLY A 12 1.35 -7.02 2.11
CA GLY A 12 1.53 -5.72 2.70
C GLY A 12 0.35 -5.27 3.55
N VAL A 13 0.18 -3.96 3.61
CA VAL A 13 -0.57 -3.32 4.68
C VAL A 13 -1.93 -2.81 4.19
N TRP A 14 -2.97 -3.06 4.98
CA TRP A 14 -4.36 -2.69 4.70
C TRP A 14 -5.03 -2.11 5.93
N PHE A 15 -5.84 -1.07 5.75
CA PHE A 15 -6.88 -0.73 6.71
C PHE A 15 -7.94 -1.83 6.71
N TYR A 16 -8.33 -2.29 7.89
CA TYR A 16 -9.36 -3.29 8.09
C TYR A 16 -10.51 -2.63 8.84
N VAL A 17 -11.60 -2.39 8.12
CA VAL A 17 -12.73 -1.58 8.59
C VAL A 17 -14.06 -2.31 8.38
N PRO A 18 -15.09 -2.00 9.19
CA PRO A 18 -16.45 -2.44 8.91
C PRO A 18 -16.94 -2.01 7.53
N GLU A 19 -17.91 -2.72 6.98
CA GLU A 19 -18.51 -2.35 5.69
C GLU A 19 -19.19 -0.96 5.75
N ASP A 20 -19.85 -0.64 6.85
CA ASP A 20 -20.51 0.64 7.08
C ASP A 20 -19.55 1.76 7.55
N PHE A 21 -18.24 1.57 7.35
CA PHE A 21 -17.25 2.56 7.78
C PHE A 21 -17.39 3.86 6.99
N ASP A 22 -17.72 4.92 7.73
CA ASP A 22 -17.79 6.30 7.23
C ASP A 22 -16.37 6.88 7.08
N LEU A 23 -15.96 7.11 5.83
CA LEU A 23 -14.64 7.64 5.48
C LEU A 23 -14.51 9.14 5.81
N GLU A 24 -15.62 9.87 5.91
CA GLU A 24 -15.64 11.32 6.19
C GLU A 24 -15.55 11.62 7.68
N ARG A 25 -15.96 10.68 8.55
CA ARG A 25 -15.82 10.81 10.00
C ARG A 25 -14.40 10.53 10.46
N GLY A 26 -13.59 11.58 10.38
CA GLY A 26 -12.14 11.56 10.59
C GLY A 26 -11.61 10.98 11.90
N HIS A 27 -12.34 10.94 13.02
CA HIS A 27 -11.66 10.85 14.33
C HIS A 27 -12.28 10.01 15.47
N GLU A 28 -13.41 9.32 15.31
CA GLU A 28 -14.11 8.79 16.52
C GLU A 28 -14.04 7.29 16.77
N ARG A 29 -13.43 6.47 15.89
CA ARG A 29 -13.40 5.02 16.09
C ARG A 29 -11.98 4.47 16.12
N THR A 30 -11.77 3.55 17.05
CA THR A 30 -10.60 2.67 17.02
C THR A 30 -10.60 1.93 15.70
N ARG A 31 -9.54 2.09 14.90
CA ARG A 31 -9.40 1.44 13.59
C ARG A 31 -8.51 0.21 13.72
N GLN A 32 -8.55 -0.66 12.71
CA GLN A 32 -7.64 -1.79 12.64
C GLN A 32 -6.86 -1.75 11.32
N GLN A 33 -5.69 -2.36 11.35
CA GLN A 33 -4.83 -2.57 10.19
C GLN A 33 -4.41 -4.04 10.18
N LEU A 34 -4.35 -4.63 8.99
CA LEU A 34 -3.77 -5.94 8.77
C LEU A 34 -2.51 -5.79 7.93
N ALA A 35 -1.42 -6.42 8.35
CA ALA A 35 -0.20 -6.55 7.57
C ALA A 35 -0.03 -8.01 7.20
N PHE A 36 0.02 -8.32 5.89
CA PHE A 36 0.19 -9.66 5.34
C PHE A 36 1.58 -9.80 4.73
N ARG A 37 2.41 -10.71 5.25
CA ARG A 37 3.81 -10.84 4.82
C ARG A 37 4.00 -11.96 3.80
N ILE A 38 5.10 -11.91 3.07
CA ILE A 38 5.48 -12.96 2.12
C ILE A 38 5.66 -14.34 2.76
N ASP A 39 6.06 -14.40 4.03
CA ASP A 39 6.26 -15.66 4.77
C ASP A 39 4.95 -16.34 5.16
N GLY A 40 3.79 -15.74 4.85
CA GLY A 40 2.47 -16.26 5.20
C GLY A 40 1.98 -15.84 6.58
N SER A 41 2.75 -15.03 7.32
CA SER A 41 2.31 -14.46 8.59
C SER A 41 1.47 -13.19 8.41
N PHE A 42 0.61 -12.90 9.37
CA PHE A 42 -0.08 -11.62 9.48
C PHE A 42 0.05 -11.01 10.87
N THR A 43 -0.03 -9.68 10.92
CA THR A 43 -0.21 -8.93 12.17
C THR A 43 -1.47 -8.07 12.07
N ARG A 44 -2.35 -8.16 13.07
CA ARG A 44 -3.47 -7.24 13.25
C ARG A 44 -3.06 -6.18 14.27
N TYR A 45 -3.15 -4.93 13.83
CA TYR A 45 -2.93 -3.76 14.66
C TYR A 45 -4.24 -3.10 15.03
N GLN A 46 -4.28 -2.57 16.25
CA GLN A 46 -5.27 -1.61 16.70
C GLN A 46 -4.67 -0.20 16.59
N ILE A 47 -5.42 0.72 16.03
CA ILE A 47 -5.06 2.13 15.88
C ILE A 47 -5.97 2.97 16.77
N LYS A 48 -5.37 3.76 17.65
CA LYS A 48 -6.07 4.68 18.55
C LYS A 48 -5.25 5.95 18.70
N ASN A 49 -5.85 7.12 18.45
CA ASN A 49 -5.20 8.43 18.54
C ASN A 49 -3.84 8.46 17.81
N ASP A 50 -3.82 7.94 16.57
CA ASP A 50 -2.61 7.81 15.72
C ASP A 50 -1.48 6.93 16.27
N SER A 51 -1.67 6.31 17.44
CA SER A 51 -0.81 5.25 17.94
C SER A 51 -1.28 3.89 17.41
N ARG A 52 -0.32 3.08 16.98
CA ARG A 52 -0.55 1.73 16.44
C ARG A 52 0.04 0.68 17.36
N ARG A 53 -0.74 -0.34 17.74
CA ARG A 53 -0.32 -1.44 18.61
C ARG A 53 -0.73 -2.80 18.03
N ALA A 54 0.20 -3.76 18.00
CA ALA A 54 -0.12 -5.13 17.62
C ALA A 54 -1.04 -5.77 18.67
N ILE A 55 -2.15 -6.36 18.23
CA ILE A 55 -3.13 -7.02 19.11
C ILE A 55 -3.29 -8.50 18.80
N GLU A 56 -2.85 -8.95 17.62
CA GLU A 56 -2.89 -10.35 17.21
C GLU A 56 -1.85 -10.60 16.11
N THR A 57 -1.26 -11.78 16.15
CA THR A 57 -0.40 -12.33 15.09
C THR A 57 -0.85 -13.74 14.77
N GLY A 58 -0.51 -14.23 13.59
CA GLY A 58 -0.83 -15.59 13.17
C GLY A 58 -0.48 -15.81 11.71
N ASP A 59 -1.07 -16.83 11.12
CA ASP A 59 -0.85 -17.20 9.71
C ASP A 59 -2.07 -16.83 8.86
N TYR A 60 -1.84 -16.43 7.62
CA TYR A 60 -2.92 -16.23 6.65
C TYR A 60 -2.77 -17.16 5.45
N THR A 61 -3.90 -17.45 4.82
CA THR A 61 -3.94 -18.11 3.52
C THR A 61 -4.91 -17.37 2.62
N TYR A 62 -4.49 -17.16 1.38
CA TYR A 62 -5.31 -16.52 0.35
C TYR A 62 -5.18 -17.29 -0.97
N ASP A 63 -6.30 -17.68 -1.55
CA ASP A 63 -6.35 -18.48 -2.79
C ASP A 63 -6.98 -17.73 -3.98
N GLY A 64 -7.21 -16.42 -3.84
CA GLY A 64 -7.91 -15.58 -4.82
C GLY A 64 -9.40 -15.35 -4.50
N ASN A 65 -10.04 -16.30 -3.80
CA ASN A 65 -11.47 -16.25 -3.47
C ASN A 65 -11.74 -16.24 -1.96
N PHE A 66 -10.88 -16.86 -1.18
CA PHE A 66 -11.03 -17.01 0.26
C PHE A 66 -9.78 -16.51 0.97
N LEU A 67 -10.01 -15.75 2.04
CA LEU A 67 -9.00 -15.34 3.00
C LEU A 67 -9.28 -16.04 4.33
N ILE A 68 -8.28 -16.78 4.81
CA ILE A 68 -8.33 -17.45 6.11
C ILE A 68 -7.26 -16.81 7.00
N LEU A 69 -7.66 -16.26 8.14
CA LEU A 69 -6.77 -15.72 9.16
C LEU A 69 -6.76 -16.67 10.35
N ARG A 70 -5.61 -17.25 10.68
CA ARG A 70 -5.42 -18.19 11.80
C ARG A 70 -4.56 -17.51 12.88
N GLY A 71 -5.22 -16.76 13.76
CA GLY A 71 -4.59 -16.14 14.93
C GLY A 71 -5.07 -16.82 16.21
N ARG A 72 -5.56 -16.03 17.17
CA ARG A 72 -6.23 -16.56 18.37
C ARG A 72 -7.51 -17.32 17.98
N ASN A 73 -8.22 -16.80 16.99
CA ASN A 73 -9.37 -17.45 16.38
C ASN A 73 -9.11 -17.62 14.87
N THR A 74 -9.81 -18.57 14.26
CA THR A 74 -9.85 -18.66 12.79
C THR A 74 -11.00 -17.83 12.25
N ASP A 75 -10.69 -16.76 11.52
CA ASP A 75 -11.65 -15.99 10.73
C ASP A 75 -11.54 -16.47 9.26
N THR A 76 -12.66 -16.75 8.60
CA THR A 76 -12.71 -17.09 7.17
C THR A 76 -13.64 -16.15 6.45
N PHE A 77 -13.15 -15.58 5.34
CA PHE A 77 -13.87 -14.63 4.52
C PHE A 77 -13.88 -15.09 3.07
N ARG A 78 -15.01 -14.90 2.40
CA ARG A 78 -15.04 -14.82 0.94
C ARG A 78 -14.61 -13.41 0.53
N VAL A 79 -13.70 -13.33 -0.44
CA VAL A 79 -13.10 -12.08 -0.90
C VAL A 79 -13.75 -11.67 -2.21
N ARG A 80 -14.24 -10.42 -2.26
CA ARG A 80 -14.67 -9.75 -3.48
C ARG A 80 -13.76 -8.58 -3.75
N GLN A 81 -12.91 -8.72 -4.75
CA GLN A 81 -11.95 -7.69 -5.13
C GLN A 81 -12.67 -6.64 -5.98
N LYS A 82 -12.82 -5.41 -5.48
CA LYS A 82 -13.44 -4.29 -6.21
C LYS A 82 -12.42 -3.52 -7.04
N GLY A 83 -11.19 -3.45 -6.54
CA GLY A 83 -10.01 -2.92 -7.24
C GLY A 83 -8.74 -3.33 -6.50
N HIS A 84 -7.57 -2.91 -6.96
CA HIS A 84 -6.31 -3.17 -6.26
C HIS A 84 -6.18 -2.40 -4.93
N TRP A 85 -7.00 -1.36 -4.71
CA TRP A 85 -7.03 -0.57 -3.48
C TRP A 85 -8.14 -0.96 -2.50
N ARG A 86 -9.17 -1.72 -2.92
CA ARG A 86 -10.36 -2.03 -2.11
C ARG A 86 -10.88 -3.45 -2.33
N TRP A 87 -10.88 -4.26 -1.27
CA TRP A 87 -11.46 -5.60 -1.26
C TRP A 87 -12.55 -5.71 -0.19
N ASP A 88 -13.70 -6.24 -0.57
CA ASP A 88 -14.78 -6.53 0.37
C ASP A 88 -14.63 -7.97 0.88
N LEU A 89 -14.81 -8.15 2.19
CA LEU A 89 -14.67 -9.41 2.91
C LEU A 89 -16.01 -9.83 3.51
N GLU A 90 -16.57 -10.92 2.98
CA GLU A 90 -17.84 -11.49 3.41
C GLU A 90 -17.54 -12.64 4.39
N GLY A 91 -17.77 -12.41 5.69
CA GLY A 91 -17.59 -13.40 6.75
C GLY A 91 -18.94 -13.89 7.29
N LYS A 92 -18.93 -15.02 8.02
CA LYS A 92 -20.16 -15.65 8.56
C LYS A 92 -21.01 -14.73 9.47
N LYS A 93 -20.37 -13.78 10.17
CA LYS A 93 -21.02 -12.91 11.17
C LYS A 93 -20.82 -11.42 10.92
N LYS A 94 -19.94 -11.05 9.99
CA LYS A 94 -19.49 -9.67 9.80
C LYS A 94 -19.03 -9.48 8.37
N GLU A 95 -19.42 -8.35 7.79
CA GLU A 95 -18.85 -7.83 6.55
C GLU A 95 -17.80 -6.78 6.89
N GLN A 96 -16.69 -6.81 6.17
CA GLN A 96 -15.54 -5.95 6.39
C GLN A 96 -14.97 -5.51 5.05
N ARG A 97 -14.13 -4.49 5.06
CA ARG A 97 -13.40 -4.00 3.89
C ARG A 97 -11.92 -3.92 4.22
N LEU A 98 -11.10 -4.29 3.24
CA LEU A 98 -9.68 -4.00 3.19
C LEU A 98 -9.47 -2.81 2.26
N LEU A 99 -8.82 -1.75 2.78
CA LEU A 99 -8.50 -0.55 2.01
C LEU A 99 -7.01 -0.24 2.05
N ARG A 100 -6.40 0.09 0.92
CA ARG A 100 -4.99 0.57 0.83
C ARG A 100 -4.84 2.04 1.21
N ALA A 101 -5.92 2.78 1.14
CA ALA A 101 -6.02 4.17 1.55
C ALA A 101 -7.44 4.41 2.09
N LEU A 102 -7.57 5.28 3.10
CA LEU A 102 -8.86 5.72 3.61
C LEU A 102 -9.43 6.82 2.70
N ILE A 103 -9.74 6.45 1.46
CA ILE A 103 -10.37 7.32 0.46
C ILE A 103 -11.58 6.62 -0.12
N ASP A 104 -12.59 7.39 -0.49
CA ASP A 104 -13.72 6.88 -1.27
C ASP A 104 -13.39 7.07 -2.74
N LEU A 105 -13.28 5.97 -3.47
CA LEU A 105 -12.82 5.97 -4.85
C LEU A 105 -13.51 4.85 -5.61
N ASP A 106 -14.33 5.23 -6.58
CA ASP A 106 -14.97 4.29 -7.51
C ASP A 106 -13.96 3.69 -8.49
N ALA A 107 -13.05 4.52 -9.01
CA ALA A 107 -11.96 4.12 -9.90
C ALA A 107 -10.78 5.11 -9.81
N PRO A 108 -9.53 4.69 -10.07
CA PRO A 108 -8.38 5.59 -10.09
C PRO A 108 -8.57 6.65 -11.16
N GLU A 109 -8.46 7.91 -10.74
CA GLU A 109 -8.66 9.06 -11.61
C GLU A 109 -7.46 9.25 -12.55
N GLU A 110 -7.70 9.70 -13.77
CA GLU A 110 -6.62 10.00 -14.71
C GLU A 110 -5.92 11.32 -14.34
N LEU A 111 -4.58 11.33 -14.32
CA LEU A 111 -3.82 12.57 -14.22
C LEU A 111 -3.94 13.35 -15.53
N SER A 112 -3.99 14.68 -15.42
CA SER A 112 -3.84 15.52 -16.60
C SER A 112 -2.46 15.29 -17.24
N THR A 113 -2.36 15.45 -18.56
CA THR A 113 -1.08 15.32 -19.28
C THR A 113 0.00 16.24 -18.71
N SER A 114 -0.40 17.42 -18.23
CA SER A 114 0.51 18.36 -17.56
C SER A 114 1.04 17.81 -16.24
N ALA A 115 0.17 17.28 -15.37
CA ALA A 115 0.57 16.70 -14.09
C ALA A 115 1.45 15.46 -14.27
N ALA A 116 1.08 14.55 -15.18
CA ALA A 116 1.89 13.38 -15.50
C ALA A 116 3.28 13.77 -16.02
N ARG A 117 3.36 14.79 -16.88
CA ARG A 117 4.63 15.34 -17.38
C ARG A 117 5.45 15.99 -16.27
N ASP A 118 4.83 16.75 -15.37
CA ASP A 118 5.50 17.42 -14.26
C ASP A 118 6.14 16.40 -13.31
N ILE A 119 5.38 15.39 -12.88
CA ILE A 119 5.88 14.28 -12.06
C ILE A 119 7.04 13.55 -12.75
N ARG A 120 6.93 13.29 -14.06
CA ARG A 120 8.00 12.64 -14.83
C ARG A 120 9.29 13.47 -14.89
N ILE A 121 9.17 14.80 -15.01
CA ILE A 121 10.35 15.68 -15.07
C ILE A 121 10.96 15.85 -13.68
N LEU A 122 10.11 16.07 -12.66
CA LEU A 122 10.52 16.35 -11.29
C LEU A 122 9.80 15.42 -10.29
N PRO A 123 10.28 14.16 -10.12
CA PRO A 123 9.70 13.19 -9.18
C PRO A 123 9.63 13.70 -7.74
N LEU A 124 10.53 14.60 -7.36
CA LEU A 124 10.58 15.25 -6.04
C LEU A 124 9.33 16.06 -5.67
N ARG A 125 8.47 16.40 -6.65
CA ARG A 125 7.13 16.94 -6.34
C ARG A 125 6.22 15.94 -5.66
N VAL A 126 6.53 14.65 -5.75
CA VAL A 126 5.85 13.59 -5.03
C VAL A 126 6.56 13.41 -3.69
N GLN A 127 5.96 13.94 -2.63
CA GLN A 127 6.43 13.80 -1.27
C GLN A 127 5.92 12.50 -0.65
N ILE A 128 6.76 11.87 0.17
CA ILE A 128 6.42 10.63 0.85
C ILE A 128 6.09 10.91 2.31
N LYS A 129 5.00 10.34 2.81
CA LYS A 129 4.62 10.38 4.24
C LYS A 129 4.30 8.98 4.73
N GLY A 130 4.81 8.60 5.91
CA GLY A 130 4.38 7.37 6.60
C GLY A 130 3.16 7.65 7.48
N ARG A 131 2.10 6.84 7.35
CA ARG A 131 0.88 7.01 8.15
C ARG A 131 1.11 6.72 9.64
N TYR A 132 1.97 5.75 9.93
CA TYR A 132 2.35 5.31 11.28
C TYR A 132 3.87 5.10 11.38
N LYS A 133 4.39 5.03 12.60
CA LYS A 133 5.79 4.64 12.84
C LYS A 133 5.97 3.11 12.77
N GLY A 134 7.17 2.67 12.36
CA GLY A 134 7.59 1.26 12.29
C GLY A 134 7.27 0.57 10.96
N ASP A 135 7.78 -0.65 10.80
CA ASP A 135 7.98 -1.33 9.52
C ASP A 135 6.69 -1.59 8.72
N ASP A 136 5.61 -1.99 9.39
CA ASP A 136 4.34 -2.31 8.72
C ASP A 136 3.50 -1.06 8.37
N THR A 137 4.12 0.09 8.09
CA THR A 137 3.39 1.33 7.80
C THR A 137 2.85 1.38 6.37
N ILE A 138 1.78 2.16 6.18
CA ILE A 138 1.32 2.57 4.86
C ILE A 138 2.04 3.87 4.54
N PHE A 139 2.79 3.90 3.45
CA PHE A 139 3.36 5.12 2.91
C PHE A 139 2.40 5.73 1.90
N GLU A 140 2.33 7.05 1.92
CA GLU A 140 1.51 7.88 1.04
C GLU A 140 2.44 8.68 0.12
N ALA A 141 2.23 8.55 -1.18
CA ALA A 141 2.88 9.36 -2.20
C ALA A 141 1.94 10.50 -2.58
N ILE A 142 2.30 11.73 -2.19
CA ILE A 142 1.47 12.92 -2.34
C ILE A 142 2.14 13.86 -3.33
N TYR A 143 1.51 14.08 -4.47
CA TYR A 143 1.95 15.03 -5.48
C TYR A 143 1.57 16.46 -5.07
N HIS A 144 2.57 17.35 -5.07
CA HIS A 144 2.44 18.78 -4.83
C HIS A 144 2.71 19.55 -6.14
N PRO A 145 1.66 19.88 -6.92
CA PRO A 145 1.82 20.68 -8.14
C PRO A 145 2.37 22.07 -7.82
N ALA A 146 2.89 22.77 -8.83
CA ALA A 146 3.29 24.17 -8.68
C ALA A 146 2.09 25.08 -8.36
N GLU A 147 0.94 24.75 -8.95
CA GLU A 147 -0.33 25.44 -8.79
C GLU A 147 -1.44 24.42 -8.52
N GLY A 148 -2.30 24.69 -7.55
CA GLY A 148 -3.40 23.82 -7.15
C GLY A 148 -3.13 23.00 -5.89
N ASP A 149 -4.07 22.11 -5.57
CA ASP A 149 -4.05 21.35 -4.33
C ASP A 149 -3.18 20.08 -4.42
N ALA A 150 -2.62 19.70 -3.27
CA ALA A 150 -1.88 18.46 -3.12
C ALA A 150 -2.80 17.26 -3.35
N ARG A 151 -2.30 16.23 -4.01
CA ARG A 151 -3.08 15.05 -4.39
C ARG A 151 -2.38 13.76 -4.00
N LEU A 152 -3.10 12.87 -3.32
CA LEU A 152 -2.64 11.52 -3.07
C LEU A 152 -2.63 10.74 -4.39
N VAL A 153 -1.44 10.36 -4.87
CA VAL A 153 -1.28 9.66 -6.18
C VAL A 153 -1.05 8.17 -6.03
N ALA A 154 -0.52 7.71 -4.89
CA ALA A 154 -0.44 6.30 -4.55
C ALA A 154 -0.32 6.10 -3.05
N THR A 155 -0.61 4.87 -2.61
CA THR A 155 -0.04 4.34 -1.37
C THR A 155 0.86 3.16 -1.67
N PHE A 156 1.80 2.89 -0.78
CA PHE A 156 2.66 1.72 -0.92
C PHE A 156 3.05 1.17 0.44
N PHE A 157 3.57 -0.05 0.42
CA PHE A 157 4.18 -0.68 1.57
C PHE A 157 5.53 -1.25 1.16
N VAL A 158 6.33 -1.57 2.16
CA VAL A 158 7.68 -2.09 2.00
C VAL A 158 7.78 -3.42 2.72
N GLU A 159 8.34 -4.43 2.05
CA GLU A 159 8.77 -5.67 2.67
C GLU A 159 10.28 -5.79 2.51
N GLU A 160 10.97 -6.06 3.62
CA GLU A 160 12.40 -6.33 3.61
C GLU A 160 12.67 -7.80 3.32
N HIS A 161 13.62 -8.05 2.43
CA HIS A 161 14.08 -9.37 2.06
C HIS A 161 15.56 -9.55 2.43
N PRO A 162 15.98 -10.78 2.76
CA PRO A 162 17.38 -11.08 3.02
C PRO A 162 18.31 -10.60 1.90
N GLY A 163 19.51 -10.17 2.29
CA GLY A 163 20.55 -9.76 1.35
C GLY A 163 20.36 -8.35 0.77
N GLN A 164 19.95 -7.39 1.60
CA GLN A 164 19.81 -5.97 1.22
C GLN A 164 18.78 -5.76 0.10
N LYS A 165 17.77 -6.62 0.04
CA LYS A 165 16.71 -6.58 -0.97
C LYS A 165 15.47 -5.96 -0.35
N ARG A 166 14.84 -5.05 -1.08
CA ARG A 166 13.60 -4.42 -0.66
C ARG A 166 12.53 -4.61 -1.72
N TRP A 167 11.36 -5.08 -1.32
CA TRP A 167 10.19 -5.14 -2.19
C TRP A 167 9.23 -4.02 -1.85
N VAL A 168 8.77 -3.29 -2.88
CA VAL A 168 7.84 -2.18 -2.73
C VAL A 168 6.59 -2.46 -3.54
N GLY A 169 5.49 -2.69 -2.84
CA GLY A 169 4.17 -2.88 -3.45
C GLY A 169 3.44 -1.54 -3.56
N ILE A 170 3.34 -1.00 -4.78
CA ILE A 170 2.70 0.28 -5.06
C ILE A 170 1.25 0.05 -5.46
N THR A 171 0.34 0.77 -4.80
CA THR A 171 -1.07 0.89 -5.13
C THR A 171 -1.30 2.25 -5.79
N PRO A 172 -1.29 2.35 -7.13
CA PRO A 172 -1.60 3.61 -7.79
C PRO A 172 -3.04 4.02 -7.49
N LEU A 173 -3.25 5.26 -7.10
CA LEU A 173 -4.58 5.84 -6.87
C LEU A 173 -4.97 6.82 -7.99
N VAL A 174 -4.07 7.01 -8.93
CA VAL A 174 -4.27 7.75 -10.17
C VAL A 174 -3.66 6.97 -11.35
N GLN A 175 -4.09 7.30 -12.56
CA GLN A 175 -3.53 6.77 -13.81
C GLN A 175 -2.58 7.79 -14.47
N GLY A 176 -1.72 7.30 -15.37
CA GLY A 176 -0.84 8.15 -16.19
C GLY A 176 0.60 8.32 -15.67
N ILE A 177 0.97 7.66 -14.55
CA ILE A 177 2.37 7.60 -14.10
C ILE A 177 2.99 6.30 -14.61
N GLU A 178 4.02 6.44 -15.44
CA GLU A 178 4.73 5.30 -16.01
C GLU A 178 5.57 4.55 -14.95
N PRO A 179 5.77 3.24 -15.10
CA PRO A 179 6.60 2.42 -14.21
C PRO A 179 8.00 2.97 -13.96
N ALA A 180 8.67 3.50 -14.99
CA ALA A 180 9.98 4.13 -14.85
C ALA A 180 9.93 5.45 -14.06
N THR A 181 8.79 6.14 -14.07
CA THR A 181 8.59 7.32 -13.22
C THR A 181 8.39 6.91 -11.76
N TRP A 182 7.67 5.81 -11.50
CA TRP A 182 7.58 5.24 -10.15
C TRP A 182 8.94 4.82 -9.59
N GLU A 183 9.80 4.26 -10.43
CA GLU A 183 11.20 3.97 -10.06
C GLU A 183 11.91 5.18 -9.49
N ARG A 184 11.89 6.29 -10.22
CA ARG A 184 12.49 7.55 -9.78
C ARG A 184 11.81 8.15 -8.55
N ILE A 185 10.49 8.03 -8.40
CA ILE A 185 9.80 8.49 -7.18
C ILE A 185 10.30 7.69 -5.96
N ILE A 186 10.46 6.37 -6.09
CA ILE A 186 10.94 5.55 -4.98
C ILE A 186 12.42 5.82 -4.69
N GLU A 187 13.25 5.94 -5.71
CA GLU A 187 14.66 6.28 -5.55
C GLU A 187 14.83 7.68 -4.92
N ASP A 188 14.36 8.72 -5.59
CA ASP A 188 14.60 10.11 -5.23
C ASP A 188 13.82 10.52 -3.97
N SER A 189 12.52 10.25 -3.92
CA SER A 189 11.65 10.78 -2.87
C SER A 189 11.59 9.87 -1.64
N PHE A 190 11.62 8.55 -1.81
CA PHE A 190 11.52 7.61 -0.69
C PHE A 190 12.88 7.26 -0.10
N LEU A 191 13.80 6.71 -0.90
CA LEU A 191 15.06 6.19 -0.38
C LEU A 191 16.04 7.33 -0.07
N ASP A 192 16.22 8.27 -1.00
CA ASP A 192 17.18 9.36 -0.85
C ASP A 192 16.72 10.40 0.18
N LEU A 193 15.47 10.87 0.07
CA LEU A 193 14.98 11.95 0.93
C LEU A 193 14.28 11.47 2.19
N PHE A 194 13.26 10.61 2.08
CA PHE A 194 12.46 10.23 3.24
C PHE A 194 13.23 9.33 4.21
N LEU A 195 13.95 8.33 3.71
CA LEU A 195 14.80 7.44 4.53
C LEU A 195 16.21 7.98 4.73
N GLY A 196 16.65 8.95 3.94
CA GLY A 196 17.96 9.59 4.11
C GLY A 196 19.14 8.73 3.63
N LYS A 197 18.99 8.06 2.48
CA LYS A 197 20.04 7.21 1.87
C LYS A 197 20.46 6.01 2.73
N PRO A 198 19.55 5.05 2.96
CA PRO A 198 19.84 3.88 3.77
C PRO A 198 20.97 3.03 3.15
N ASP A 199 21.94 2.61 3.97
CA ASP A 199 23.15 1.86 3.57
C ASP A 199 22.93 0.33 3.48
N ASP A 200 21.82 -0.12 4.06
CA ASP A 200 21.37 -1.51 4.12
C ASP A 200 20.51 -1.94 2.92
N VAL A 201 20.25 -1.04 1.96
CA VAL A 201 19.48 -1.32 0.74
C VAL A 201 20.41 -1.39 -0.46
N GLY A 202 20.45 -2.55 -1.13
CA GLY A 202 21.25 -2.79 -2.33
C GLY A 202 20.40 -2.89 -3.59
N VAL A 203 19.30 -3.63 -3.52
CA VAL A 203 18.42 -3.90 -4.68
C VAL A 203 16.97 -3.65 -4.28
N VAL A 204 16.24 -2.98 -5.17
CA VAL A 204 14.83 -2.65 -4.97
C VAL A 204 14.02 -3.26 -6.09
N THR A 205 13.00 -4.03 -5.72
CA THR A 205 11.99 -4.57 -6.64
C THR A 205 10.70 -3.80 -6.40
N LEU A 206 10.28 -3.03 -7.39
CA LEU A 206 8.99 -2.36 -7.40
C LEU A 206 7.95 -3.23 -8.07
N ARG A 207 6.73 -3.22 -7.55
CA ARG A 207 5.58 -3.83 -8.21
C ARG A 207 4.37 -2.93 -8.17
N LEU A 208 3.79 -2.66 -9.33
CA LEU A 208 2.50 -2.00 -9.45
C LEU A 208 1.40 -3.04 -9.28
N LEU A 209 0.53 -2.87 -8.27
CA LEU A 209 -0.46 -3.88 -7.91
C LEU A 209 -1.71 -3.87 -8.80
N ASP A 210 -1.91 -2.81 -9.59
CA ASP A 210 -3.01 -2.67 -10.54
C ASP A 210 -2.78 -3.49 -11.82
N SER A 211 -1.56 -3.43 -12.35
CA SER A 211 -1.13 -4.03 -13.62
C SER A 211 -0.31 -5.30 -13.42
N GLY A 212 0.30 -5.46 -12.24
CA GLY A 212 1.27 -6.52 -11.96
C GLY A 212 2.66 -6.25 -12.56
N GLU A 213 2.89 -5.10 -13.20
CA GLU A 213 4.20 -4.76 -13.75
C GLU A 213 5.24 -4.64 -12.64
N SER A 214 6.47 -5.08 -12.91
CA SER A 214 7.57 -5.07 -11.96
C SER A 214 8.81 -4.44 -12.56
N ARG A 215 9.53 -3.68 -11.73
CA ARG A 215 10.81 -3.05 -12.05
C ARG A 215 11.82 -3.46 -11.00
N VAL A 216 13.06 -3.69 -11.40
CA VAL A 216 14.16 -4.00 -10.47
C VAL A 216 15.30 -3.07 -10.79
N PHE A 217 15.80 -2.38 -9.76
CA PHE A 217 16.97 -1.51 -9.89
C PHE A 217 17.92 -1.71 -8.72
N ASN A 218 19.21 -1.47 -8.98
CA ASN A 218 20.23 -1.40 -7.95
C ASN A 218 20.18 -0.01 -7.33
N TYR A 219 20.03 0.08 -6.02
CA TYR A 219 20.00 1.35 -5.30
C TYR A 219 21.38 1.78 -4.80
N LYS A 220 22.30 0.82 -4.59
CA LYS A 220 23.67 1.15 -4.20
C LYS A 220 24.38 1.91 -5.31
N VAL A 221 24.50 3.21 -5.09
CA VAL A 221 25.45 4.11 -5.73
C VAL A 221 26.42 4.54 -4.63
N ASN A 222 27.39 3.69 -4.30
CA ASN A 222 28.62 4.11 -3.63
C ASN A 222 29.74 3.13 -4.06
N ASP A 223 30.59 3.64 -4.96
CA ASP A 223 32.03 3.38 -4.91
C ASP A 223 32.64 4.14 -3.71
#